data_AF-A0AAJ0YAZ0-F1
#
_entry.id   AF-A0AAJ0YAZ0-F1
#
_cell.length_a   1.000
_cell.length_b   1.000
_cell.length_c   1.000
_cell.angle_alpha   90.00
_cell.angle_beta   90.00
_cell.angle_gamma   90.00
#
_symmetry.space_group_name_H-M   'P 1'
#
loop_
_entity.id
_entity.type
_entity.pdbx_description
1 polymer ?
#
loop_
_entity_poly.entity_id
_entity_poly.type
_entity_poly.pdbx_seq_one_letter_code
_entity_poly.pdbx_strand_id
1 'polypeptide(L)'
;MIKLEINNAEYIAQLEEARLSADNPRGYLFMDIVFSDPKLDENTFEMKNVRREPMRTYMTEAVARDLFEKLKTHFNHQNMVPTSKNINNLM
;
A
#
# COMPACT_ATOMS: atom_id res chain seq x y z
N MET A 1 34.75 -11.77 -13.55
CA MET A 1 33.80 -11.58 -12.43
C MET A 1 33.51 -10.09 -12.32
N ILE A 2 32.43 -9.63 -12.96
CA ILE A 2 32.03 -8.22 -12.89
C ILE A 2 31.46 -8.03 -11.49
N LYS A 3 32.17 -7.30 -10.62
CA LYS A 3 31.57 -6.75 -9.40
C LYS A 3 30.51 -5.76 -9.88
N LEU A 4 29.27 -6.21 -9.95
CA LEU A 4 28.13 -5.29 -9.95
C LEU A 4 28.21 -4.58 -8.60
N GLU A 5 28.80 -3.38 -8.61
CA GLU A 5 28.53 -2.39 -7.58
C GLU A 5 27.05 -2.06 -7.74
N ILE A 6 26.21 -2.93 -7.15
CA ILE A 6 24.79 -2.66 -6.98
C ILE A 6 24.81 -1.48 -6.05
N ASN A 7 24.73 -0.29 -6.63
CA ASN A 7 24.40 0.91 -5.90
C ASN A 7 23.18 0.54 -5.07
N ASN A 8 23.36 0.46 -3.75
CA ASN A 8 22.28 0.49 -2.77
C ASN A 8 21.61 1.88 -2.83
N ALA A 9 21.27 2.38 -4.03
CA ALA A 9 20.24 3.38 -4.17
C ALA A 9 19.01 2.69 -3.58
N GLU A 10 18.78 2.97 -2.30
CA GLU A 10 17.72 2.45 -1.46
C GLU A 10 16.46 2.30 -2.32
N TYR A 11 16.14 1.06 -2.70
CA TYR A 11 15.03 0.81 -3.61
C TYR A 11 13.77 1.36 -2.94
N ILE A 12 13.20 2.41 -3.53
CA ILE A 12 12.03 3.08 -2.98
C ILE A 12 10.89 2.08 -2.96
N ALA A 13 10.33 1.85 -1.76
CA ALA A 13 9.21 0.94 -1.59
C ALA A 13 8.04 1.38 -2.47
N GLN A 14 7.50 0.45 -3.25
CA GLN A 14 6.36 0.69 -4.11
C GLN A 14 5.08 0.49 -3.33
N LEU A 15 4.15 1.42 -3.47
CA LEU A 15 2.84 1.32 -2.87
C LEU A 15 2.00 0.34 -3.71
N GLU A 16 1.55 -0.77 -3.11
CA GLU A 16 0.85 -1.85 -3.81
C GLU A 16 -0.65 -1.83 -3.58
N GLU A 17 -1.07 -1.51 -2.35
CA GLU A 17 -2.48 -1.59 -1.98
C GLU A 17 -2.77 -0.70 -0.78
N ALA A 18 -3.96 -0.09 -0.74
CA ALA A 18 -4.51 0.44 0.50
C ALA A 18 -5.95 -0.05 0.67
N ARG A 19 -6.30 -0.45 1.88
CA ARG A 19 -7.65 -0.93 2.25
C ARG A 19 -8.17 -0.08 3.38
N LEU A 20 -9.39 0.42 3.24
CA LEU A 20 -10.07 1.18 4.27
C LEU A 20 -11.12 0.28 4.93
N SER A 21 -11.04 0.15 6.25
CA SER A 21 -12.02 -0.59 7.04
C SER A 21 -12.60 0.33 8.11
N ALA A 22 -13.92 0.28 8.25
CA ALA A 22 -14.61 0.97 9.34
C ALA A 22 -14.58 0.10 10.58
N ASP A 23 -14.26 0.71 11.72
CA ASP A 23 -14.44 0.10 13.04
C ASP A 23 -15.11 1.10 13.98
N ASN A 24 -15.60 0.59 15.10
CA ASN A 24 -16.26 1.33 16.16
C ASN A 24 -15.20 1.62 17.25
N PRO A 25 -14.81 2.88 17.50
CA PRO A 25 -15.70 4.01 17.77
C PRO A 25 -16.00 4.91 16.56
N ARG A 26 -17.22 5.45 16.55
CA ARG A 26 -17.74 6.35 15.51
C ARG A 26 -16.77 7.50 15.21
N GLY A 27 -16.42 7.68 13.94
CA GLY A 27 -15.57 8.78 13.46
C GLY A 27 -14.09 8.43 13.24
N TYR A 28 -13.68 7.18 13.45
CA TYR A 28 -12.34 6.68 13.11
C TYR A 28 -12.42 5.53 12.11
N LEU A 29 -11.41 5.44 11.24
CA LEU A 29 -11.25 4.37 10.28
C LEU A 29 -9.85 3.78 10.39
N PHE A 30 -9.74 2.47 10.15
CA PHE A 30 -8.47 1.78 10.00
C PHE A 30 -8.10 1.71 8.52
N MET A 31 -6.85 2.01 8.21
CA MET A 31 -6.28 1.83 6.89
C MET A 31 -5.12 0.85 6.95
N ASP A 32 -5.21 -0.22 6.16
CA ASP A 32 -4.11 -1.15 5.92
C ASP A 32 -3.42 -0.74 4.63
N ILE A 33 -2.13 -0.40 4.70
CA ILE A 33 -1.31 0.00 3.55
C ILE A 33 -0.26 -1.07 3.30
N VAL A 34 -0.21 -1.60 2.08
CA VAL A 34 0.76 -2.61 1.66
C VAL A 34 1.76 -1.98 0.71
N PHE A 35 3.04 -2.17 1.02
CA PHE A 35 4.15 -1.79 0.16
C PHE A 35 4.86 -3.04 -0.36
N SER A 36 5.64 -2.90 -1.42
CA SER A 36 6.61 -3.88 -1.87
C SER A 36 8.00 -3.27 -1.98
N ASP A 37 9.02 -4.09 -1.74
CA ASP A 37 10.41 -3.72 -1.95
C ASP A 37 10.93 -4.38 -3.23
N PRO A 38 11.46 -3.62 -4.19
CA PRO A 38 12.23 -4.18 -5.28
C PRO A 38 13.47 -4.87 -4.72
N LYS A 39 13.59 -6.17 -4.95
CA LYS A 39 14.73 -7.00 -4.53
C LYS A 39 15.26 -7.80 -5.70
N LEU A 40 16.57 -7.84 -5.83
CA LEU A 40 17.24 -8.70 -6.81
C LEU A 40 17.12 -10.17 -6.36
N ASP A 41 16.59 -11.02 -7.23
CA ASP A 41 16.66 -12.46 -7.07
C ASP A 41 18.05 -12.95 -7.48
N GLU A 42 18.84 -13.42 -6.52
CA GLU A 42 20.22 -13.87 -6.77
C GLU A 42 20.30 -15.14 -7.64
N ASN A 43 19.21 -15.91 -7.73
CA ASN A 43 19.17 -17.14 -8.54
C ASN A 43 18.81 -16.85 -10.00
N THR A 44 17.95 -15.87 -10.27
CA THR A 44 17.51 -15.53 -11.63
C THR A 44 18.13 -14.25 -12.17
N PHE A 45 18.79 -13.46 -11.32
CA PHE A 45 19.29 -12.10 -11.61
C PHE A 45 18.21 -11.13 -12.09
N GLU A 46 16.95 -11.38 -11.71
CA GLU A 46 15.81 -10.52 -12.05
C GLU A 46 15.35 -9.71 -10.84
N MET A 47 14.82 -8.51 -11.09
CA MET A 47 14.19 -7.71 -10.05
C MET A 47 12.79 -8.22 -9.77
N LYS A 48 12.48 -8.47 -8.50
CA LYS A 48 11.16 -8.89 -8.04
C LYS A 48 10.68 -7.98 -6.91
N ASN A 49 9.41 -7.61 -6.94
CA ASN A 49 8.78 -6.87 -5.85
C ASN A 49 8.37 -7.84 -4.74
N VAL A 50 8.95 -7.68 -3.55
CA VAL A 50 8.61 -8.48 -2.37
C VAL A 50 7.61 -7.69 -1.53
N ARG A 51 6.38 -8.19 -1.40
CA ARG A 51 5.34 -7.54 -0.57
C ARG A 51 5.74 -7.56 0.90
N ARG A 52 5.60 -6.42 1.57
CA ARG A 52 5.74 -6.27 3.02
C ARG A 52 4.45 -6.69 3.73
N GLU A 53 4.58 -6.95 5.03
CA GLU A 53 3.42 -7.05 5.91
C GLU A 53 2.59 -5.75 5.89
N PRO A 54 1.25 -5.82 5.86
CA PRO A 54 0.39 -4.64 5.85
C PRO A 54 0.65 -3.74 7.06
N MET A 55 0.90 -2.46 6.81
CA MET A 55 0.99 -1.44 7.85
C MET A 55 -0.40 -0.93 8.17
N ARG A 56 -0.90 -1.27 9.37
CA ARG A 56 -2.18 -0.76 9.87
C ARG A 56 -2.00 0.58 10.56
N THR A 57 -2.81 1.55 10.18
CA THR A 57 -2.91 2.86 10.83
C THR A 57 -4.36 3.20 11.15
N TYR A 58 -4.59 4.05 12.13
CA TYR A 58 -5.91 4.54 12.53
C TYR A 58 -5.93 6.07 12.43
N MET A 59 -7.01 6.62 11.90
CA MET A 59 -7.15 8.07 11.76
C MET A 59 -8.62 8.47 11.74
N THR A 60 -8.88 9.77 11.89
CA THR A 60 -10.26 10.28 11.78
C THR A 60 -10.80 10.02 10.39
N GLU A 61 -12.11 9.81 10.30
CA GLU A 61 -12.79 9.47 9.04
C GLU A 61 -12.46 10.44 7.90
N ALA A 62 -12.45 11.75 8.20
CA ALA A 62 -12.11 12.77 7.21
C ALA A 62 -10.70 12.60 6.64
N VAL A 63 -9.71 12.35 7.50
CA VAL A 63 -8.31 12.14 7.08
C VAL A 63 -8.16 10.83 6.33
N ALA A 64 -8.84 9.76 6.78
CA ALA A 64 -8.74 8.45 6.14
C ALA A 64 -9.31 8.47 4.73
N ARG A 65 -10.43 9.15 4.51
CA ARG A 65 -11.05 9.30 3.19
C ARG A 65 -10.23 10.17 2.26
N ASP A 66 -9.74 11.31 2.75
CA ASP A 66 -8.87 12.20 1.96
C ASP A 66 -7.59 11.49 1.53
N LEU A 67 -6.92 10.79 2.45
CA LEU A 67 -5.75 9.98 2.13
C LEU A 67 -6.10 8.86 1.15
N PHE A 68 -7.21 8.14 1.36
CA PHE A 68 -7.62 7.06 0.49
C PHE A 68 -7.89 7.54 -0.95
N GLU A 69 -8.54 8.69 -1.14
CA GLU A 69 -8.77 9.27 -2.48
C GLU A 69 -7.47 9.79 -3.13
N LYS A 70 -6.56 10.38 -2.35
CA LYS A 70 -5.22 10.76 -2.84
C LYS A 70 -4.43 9.54 -3.30
N LEU A 71 -4.45 8.46 -2.50
CA LEU A 71 -3.83 7.19 -2.87
C LEU A 71 -4.53 6.60 -4.09
N LYS A 72 -5.86 6.59 -4.16
CA LYS A 72 -6.62 6.11 -5.32
C LYS A 72 -6.28 6.86 -6.59
N THR A 73 -6.00 8.16 -6.52
CA THR A 73 -5.53 8.92 -7.68
C THR A 73 -4.14 8.44 -8.13
N HIS A 74 -3.25 8.12 -7.18
CA HIS A 74 -1.96 7.49 -7.47
C HIS A 74 -2.12 6.07 -8.03
N PHE A 75 -3.08 5.30 -7.52
CA PHE A 75 -3.37 3.92 -7.91
C PHE A 75 -4.33 3.77 -9.10
N ASN A 76 -5.01 4.80 -9.58
CA ASN A 76 -5.84 4.68 -10.80
C ASN A 76 -4.98 4.47 -12.06
N HIS A 77 -3.65 4.38 -11.89
CA HIS A 77 -2.76 3.77 -12.86
C HIS A 77 -2.48 2.27 -12.61
N GLN A 78 -2.70 1.72 -11.40
CA GLN A 78 -2.64 0.29 -11.05
C GLN A 78 -3.58 -0.09 -9.87
N ASN A 79 -4.73 -0.70 -10.18
CA ASN A 79 -5.56 -1.61 -9.36
C ASN A 79 -5.76 -1.31 -7.84
N MET A 80 -6.91 -0.72 -7.47
CA MET A 80 -7.42 -0.76 -6.08
C MET A 80 -8.78 -1.45 -5.97
N VAL A 81 -8.95 -2.26 -4.90
CA VAL A 81 -10.21 -2.93 -4.57
C VAL A 81 -10.78 -2.36 -3.26
N PRO A 82 -11.94 -1.68 -3.30
CA PRO A 82 -12.67 -1.32 -2.09
C PRO A 82 -13.20 -2.61 -1.44
N THR A 83 -12.67 -2.97 -0.27
CA THR A 83 -13.22 -4.08 0.52
C THR A 83 -14.11 -3.49 1.60
N SER A 84 -15.41 -3.54 1.37
CA SER A 84 -16.38 -3.16 2.38
C SER A 84 -17.37 -4.30 2.59
N LYS A 85 -17.50 -4.73 3.85
CA LYS A 85 -18.68 -5.47 4.32
C LYS A 85 -19.87 -4.55 4.65
N ASN A 86 -19.81 -3.25 4.37
CA ASN A 86 -20.87 -2.28 4.71
C ASN A 86 -20.88 -1.07 3.75
N ILE A 87 -21.06 -1.30 2.44
CA ILE A 87 -21.13 -0.22 1.43
C ILE A 87 -22.35 0.67 1.70
N ASN A 88 -23.36 0.15 2.40
CA ASN A 88 -24.62 0.85 2.63
C ASN A 88 -24.55 1.99 3.67
N ASN A 89 -23.44 2.15 4.39
CA ASN A 89 -23.22 3.27 5.33
C ASN A 89 -22.22 4.32 4.80
N LEU A 90 -21.88 4.24 3.50
CA LEU A 90 -20.85 5.06 2.86
C LEU A 90 -21.39 6.11 1.88
N MET A 91 -22.72 6.27 1.78
CA MET A 91 -23.40 7.36 1.06
C MET A 91 -23.98 8.39 2.01
#